data_AF-A0ABD5KL88-F1
#
_entry.id   AF-A0ABD5KL88-F1
#
_cell.length_a   1.000
_cell.length_b   1.000
_cell.length_c   1.000
_cell.angle_alpha   90.00
_cell.angle_beta   90.00
_cell.angle_gamma   90.00
#
_symmetry.space_group_name_H-M   'P 1'
#
loop_
_entity.id
_entity.type
_entity.pdbx_description
1 polymer ?
#
loop_
_entity_poly.entity_id
_entity_poly.type
_entity_poly.pdbx_seq_one_letter_code
_entity_poly.pdbx_strand_id
1 'polypeptide(L)'
;MNAKLIHENEKIFFILCMVISLLTYLFLIISLVGILYIAIGFFITFMLHGFSIAQIRNNGVRLTEKQFPHTYHQAKHLSSELDLELPDIYIVQSGGLLNAFATRFFGRHFVVLYSDIVEMIEDNQEKELSFIIAHELVHIKRKHTLYHSLILPALWVPFLGKAYSRACEYTCDRIASVAIGDAKAATQALTILAVGHCLNKKVNQEEFVHTHSQEKGFFMWLNQATSTHPPIAHRIKEINYLAQHPELFDLDSNAFQTNEIA
;
A
#
# COMPACT_ATOMS: atom_id res chain seq x y z
N MET A 1 -6.36 1.22 -16.94
CA MET A 1 -6.58 0.61 -15.61
C MET A 1 -8.06 0.35 -15.41
N ASN A 2 -8.40 -0.89 -15.07
CA ASN A 2 -9.77 -1.37 -14.92
C ASN A 2 -10.44 -0.74 -13.68
N ALA A 3 -11.59 -0.09 -13.88
CA ALA A 3 -12.29 0.62 -12.81
C ALA A 3 -12.93 -0.32 -11.76
N LYS A 4 -13.21 -1.58 -12.12
CA LYS A 4 -13.79 -2.58 -11.21
C LYS A 4 -12.81 -3.09 -10.16
N LEU A 5 -11.51 -2.93 -10.40
CA LEU A 5 -10.47 -3.26 -9.40
C LEU A 5 -10.41 -2.25 -8.24
N ILE A 6 -11.05 -1.09 -8.39
CA ILE A 6 -11.11 -0.07 -7.33
C ILE A 6 -12.17 -0.51 -6.32
N HIS A 7 -11.78 -0.62 -5.06
CA HIS A 7 -12.68 -0.94 -3.95
C HIS A 7 -13.86 0.04 -3.93
N GLU A 8 -15.06 -0.49 -3.72
CA GLU A 8 -16.34 0.18 -3.95
C GLU A 8 -16.47 1.44 -3.09
N ASN A 9 -15.94 1.36 -1.86
CA ASN A 9 -15.99 2.44 -0.89
C ASN A 9 -14.83 3.46 -1.00
N GLU A 10 -13.78 3.20 -1.79
CA GLU A 10 -12.61 4.11 -1.85
C GLU A 10 -13.03 5.52 -2.29
N LYS A 11 -13.81 5.60 -3.39
CA LYS A 11 -14.28 6.88 -3.94
C LYS A 11 -15.20 7.61 -2.96
N ILE A 12 -16.10 6.88 -2.30
CA ILE A 12 -17.06 7.45 -1.35
C ILE A 12 -16.32 8.06 -0.17
N PHE A 13 -15.42 7.31 0.47
CA PHE A 13 -14.63 7.82 1.59
C PHE A 13 -13.70 8.96 1.16
N PHE A 14 -13.11 8.89 -0.03
CA PHE A 14 -12.32 10.00 -0.56
C PHE A 14 -13.15 11.28 -0.70
N ILE A 15 -14.35 11.21 -1.28
CA ILE A 15 -15.23 12.36 -1.44
C ILE A 15 -15.63 12.94 -0.09
N LEU A 16 -16.00 12.09 0.87
CA LEU A 16 -16.34 12.54 2.23
C LEU A 16 -15.15 13.25 2.90
N CYS A 17 -13.96 12.66 2.81
CA CYS A 17 -12.72 13.26 3.30
C CYS A 17 -12.40 14.60 2.63
N MET A 18 -12.58 14.68 1.31
CA MET A 18 -12.34 15.90 0.53
C MET A 18 -13.30 17.02 0.91
N VAL A 19 -14.61 16.72 1.03
CA VAL A 19 -15.61 17.72 1.42
C VAL A 19 -15.34 18.27 2.81
N ILE A 20 -15.08 17.39 3.79
CA ILE A 20 -14.76 17.82 5.16
C ILE A 20 -13.50 18.68 5.17
N SER A 21 -12.44 18.23 4.49
CA SER A 21 -11.18 18.96 4.43
C SER A 21 -11.34 20.33 3.77
N LEU A 22 -12.08 20.41 2.67
CA LEU A 22 -12.38 21.66 1.98
C LEU A 22 -13.14 22.65 2.87
N LEU A 23 -14.17 22.18 3.57
CA LEU A 23 -14.93 23.01 4.51
C LEU A 23 -14.07 23.48 5.67
N THR A 24 -13.23 22.61 6.24
CA THR A 24 -12.30 22.98 7.30
C THR A 24 -11.27 24.01 6.83
N TYR A 25 -10.69 23.82 5.64
CA TYR A 25 -9.75 24.79 5.09
C TYR A 25 -10.42 26.13 4.79
N LEU A 26 -11.63 26.13 4.22
CA LEU A 26 -12.38 27.36 3.98
C LEU A 26 -12.65 28.12 5.28
N PHE A 27 -13.07 27.42 6.34
CA PHE A 27 -13.28 28.00 7.66
C PHE A 27 -11.99 28.62 8.23
N LEU A 28 -10.87 27.90 8.12
CA LEU A 28 -9.57 28.38 8.60
C LEU A 28 -9.06 29.58 7.79
N ILE A 29 -9.26 29.62 6.48
CA ILE A 29 -8.82 30.74 5.63
C ILE A 29 -9.61 32.02 5.93
N ILE A 30 -10.91 31.92 6.22
CA ILE A 30 -11.74 33.08 6.56
C ILE A 30 -11.30 33.69 7.91
N SER A 31 -10.70 32.90 8.79
CA SER A 31 -10.20 33.36 10.09
C SER A 31 -8.75 33.85 10.02
N LEU A 32 -8.47 35.07 10.49
CA LEU A 32 -7.09 35.59 10.59
C LEU A 32 -6.18 34.65 11.42
N VAL A 33 -6.74 34.07 12.50
CA VAL A 33 -6.05 33.10 13.34
C VAL A 33 -5.91 31.74 12.63
N GLY A 34 -6.90 31.35 11.83
CA GLY A 34 -6.89 30.09 11.09
C GLY A 34 -5.80 30.04 10.01
N ILE A 35 -5.54 31.15 9.31
CA ILE A 35 -4.43 31.25 8.35
C ILE A 35 -3.08 30.97 9.05
N LEU A 36 -2.88 31.48 10.26
CA LEU A 36 -1.66 31.23 11.03
C LEU A 36 -1.51 29.73 11.36
N TYR A 37 -2.60 29.06 11.77
CA TYR A 37 -2.56 27.61 12.00
C TYR A 37 -2.27 26.80 10.74
N ILE A 38 -2.83 27.19 9.58
CA ILE A 38 -2.49 26.55 8.30
C ILE A 38 -1.01 26.73 8.00
N ALA A 39 -0.48 27.94 8.14
CA ALA A 39 0.91 28.24 7.83
C ALA A 39 1.88 27.46 8.74
N ILE A 40 1.62 27.45 10.06
CA ILE A 40 2.42 26.70 11.03
C ILE A 40 2.31 25.19 10.78
N GLY A 41 1.10 24.68 10.60
CA GLY A 41 0.86 23.26 10.33
C GLY A 41 1.56 22.80 9.05
N PHE A 42 1.42 23.56 7.96
CA PHE A 42 2.13 23.31 6.71
C PHE A 42 3.64 23.32 6.90
N PHE A 43 4.19 24.34 7.59
CA PHE A 43 5.63 24.43 7.84
C PHE A 43 6.14 23.24 8.64
N ILE A 44 5.48 22.86 9.72
CA ILE A 44 5.85 21.71 10.55
C ILE A 44 5.79 20.42 9.73
N THR A 45 4.68 20.14 9.06
CA THR A 45 4.53 18.93 8.22
C THR A 45 5.58 18.89 7.12
N PHE A 46 5.85 20.02 6.47
CA PHE A 46 6.86 20.14 5.42
C PHE A 46 8.28 19.87 5.95
N MET A 47 8.63 20.43 7.11
CA MET A 47 9.92 20.20 7.76
C MET A 47 10.10 18.74 8.21
N LEU A 48 9.10 18.17 8.89
CA LEU A 48 9.15 16.77 9.34
C LEU A 48 9.25 15.80 8.16
N HIS A 49 8.47 16.03 7.10
CA HIS A 49 8.50 15.20 5.90
C HIS A 49 9.83 15.32 5.14
N GLY A 50 10.32 16.55 4.99
CA GLY A 50 11.62 16.79 4.36
C GLY A 50 12.79 16.15 5.13
N PHE A 51 12.76 16.22 6.46
CA PHE A 51 13.74 15.56 7.31
C PHE A 51 13.67 14.03 7.20
N SER A 52 12.46 13.45 7.21
CA SER A 52 12.27 12.01 7.03
C SER A 52 12.85 11.51 5.69
N ILE A 53 12.56 12.22 4.59
CA ILE A 53 13.13 11.90 3.28
C ILE A 53 14.66 12.06 3.29
N ALA A 54 15.20 13.09 3.93
CA ALA A 54 16.64 13.25 4.07
C ALA A 54 17.29 12.09 4.84
N GLN A 55 16.66 11.62 5.91
CA GLN A 55 17.14 10.45 6.67
C GLN A 55 17.14 9.18 5.83
N ILE A 56 16.08 8.93 5.05
CA ILE A 56 16.01 7.79 4.12
C ILE A 56 17.12 7.88 3.08
N ARG A 57 17.34 9.06 2.49
CA ARG A 57 18.37 9.25 1.47
C ARG A 57 19.80 9.16 2.01
N ASN A 58 20.00 9.55 3.27
CA ASN A 58 21.32 9.52 3.92
C ASN A 58 21.73 8.13 4.37
N ASN A 59 20.78 7.30 4.84
CA ASN A 59 21.08 6.00 5.44
C ASN A 59 20.61 4.81 4.58
N GLY A 60 19.70 5.03 3.65
CA GLY A 60 19.17 3.99 2.76
C GLY A 60 20.05 3.79 1.52
N VAL A 61 20.03 2.57 1.00
CA VAL A 61 20.70 2.21 -0.24
C VAL A 61 19.74 2.43 -1.41
N ARG A 62 20.09 3.31 -2.34
CA ARG A 62 19.24 3.57 -3.52
C ARG A 62 19.27 2.35 -4.45
N LEU A 63 18.09 1.91 -4.89
CA LEU A 63 17.95 0.89 -5.92
C LEU A 63 18.42 1.44 -7.26
N THR A 64 19.38 0.76 -7.90
CA THR A 64 19.90 1.15 -9.21
C THR A 64 20.21 -0.10 -10.01
N GLU A 65 20.42 0.00 -11.32
CA GLU A 65 20.81 -1.16 -12.14
C GLU A 65 22.12 -1.82 -11.66
N LYS A 66 22.99 -1.06 -10.97
CA LYS A 66 24.24 -1.58 -10.39
C LYS A 66 24.08 -2.11 -8.96
N GLN A 67 22.97 -1.82 -8.30
CA GLN A 67 22.68 -2.20 -6.91
C GLN A 67 21.34 -2.93 -6.87
N PHE A 68 21.37 -4.25 -6.61
CA PHE A 68 20.21 -5.13 -6.72
C PHE A 68 19.65 -5.14 -8.16
N PRO A 69 20.43 -5.55 -9.17
CA PRO A 69 20.04 -5.50 -10.59
C PRO A 69 18.72 -6.22 -10.85
N HIS A 70 18.52 -7.39 -10.24
CA HIS A 70 17.30 -8.18 -10.39
C HIS A 70 16.06 -7.39 -9.94
N THR A 71 16.07 -6.89 -8.70
CA THR A 71 15.00 -6.06 -8.13
C THR A 71 14.77 -4.79 -8.93
N TYR A 72 15.84 -4.15 -9.43
CA TYR A 72 15.75 -2.95 -10.25
C TYR A 72 14.99 -3.22 -11.56
N HIS A 73 15.34 -4.30 -12.29
CA HIS A 73 14.67 -4.66 -13.54
C HIS A 73 13.21 -5.04 -13.31
N GLN A 74 12.93 -5.77 -12.22
CA GLN A 74 11.58 -6.13 -11.81
C GLN A 74 10.72 -4.91 -11.47
N ALA A 75 11.23 -3.98 -10.66
CA ALA A 75 10.54 -2.73 -10.34
C ALA A 75 10.31 -1.86 -11.59
N LYS A 76 11.28 -1.83 -12.51
CA LYS A 76 11.17 -1.11 -13.79
C LYS A 76 10.11 -1.72 -14.69
N HIS A 77 10.05 -3.05 -14.78
CA HIS A 77 9.02 -3.78 -15.51
C HIS A 77 7.63 -3.49 -14.95
N LEU A 78 7.43 -3.65 -13.63
CA LEU A 78 6.15 -3.37 -12.97
C LEU A 78 5.73 -1.90 -13.09
N SER A 79 6.68 -0.96 -13.02
CA SER A 79 6.40 0.46 -13.26
C SER A 79 5.88 0.68 -14.69
N SER A 80 6.49 0.02 -15.68
CA SER A 80 6.04 0.08 -17.08
C SER A 80 4.64 -0.49 -17.26
N GLU A 81 4.35 -1.66 -16.69
CA GLU A 81 3.02 -2.30 -16.72
C GLU A 81 1.93 -1.41 -16.09
N LEU A 82 2.31 -0.60 -15.09
CA LEU A 82 1.42 0.33 -14.41
C LEU A 82 1.40 1.73 -15.05
N ASP A 83 1.99 1.94 -16.24
CA ASP A 83 2.27 3.24 -16.89
C ASP A 83 2.79 4.30 -15.89
N LEU A 84 3.88 3.98 -15.22
CA LEU A 84 4.61 4.86 -14.31
C LEU A 84 6.07 4.98 -14.75
N GLU A 85 6.62 6.18 -14.60
CA GLU A 85 8.07 6.31 -14.49
C GLU A 85 8.54 5.63 -13.20
N LEU A 86 9.66 4.90 -13.27
CA LEU A 86 10.24 4.23 -12.11
C LEU A 86 10.50 5.26 -10.99
N PRO A 87 9.82 5.15 -9.83
CA PRO A 87 10.08 6.05 -8.71
C PRO A 87 11.46 5.78 -8.09
N ASP A 88 11.94 6.73 -7.27
CA ASP A 88 13.17 6.53 -6.51
C ASP A 88 12.93 5.47 -5.41
N ILE A 89 13.51 4.28 -5.56
CA ILE A 89 13.37 3.21 -4.58
C ILE A 89 14.60 3.19 -3.66
N TYR A 90 14.37 3.12 -2.35
CA TYR A 90 15.42 3.02 -1.34
C TYR A 90 15.22 1.78 -0.48
N ILE A 91 16.30 1.05 -0.20
CA ILE A 91 16.33 -0.10 0.70
C ILE A 91 16.89 0.35 2.03
N VAL A 92 16.15 0.11 3.12
CA VAL A 92 16.51 0.55 4.48
C VAL A 92 16.47 -0.60 5.48
N GLN A 93 17.42 -0.64 6.41
CA GLN A 93 17.37 -1.59 7.52
C GLN A 93 16.28 -1.17 8.52
N SER A 94 15.43 -2.10 8.96
CA SER A 94 14.41 -1.82 10.00
C SER A 94 14.38 -2.83 11.16
N GLY A 95 15.48 -3.57 11.34
CA GLY A 95 15.70 -4.38 12.54
C GLY A 95 14.66 -5.49 12.77
N GLY A 96 14.29 -6.25 11.73
CA GLY A 96 13.32 -7.35 11.84
C GLY A 96 11.88 -6.97 11.49
N LEU A 97 11.59 -5.68 11.29
CA LEU A 97 10.28 -5.25 10.80
C LEU A 97 10.21 -5.52 9.29
N LEU A 98 9.11 -6.16 8.85
CA LEU A 98 8.78 -6.28 7.43
C LEU A 98 7.80 -5.17 7.05
N ASN A 99 8.27 -4.21 6.25
CA ASN A 99 7.40 -3.17 5.72
C ASN A 99 7.94 -2.60 4.40
N ALA A 100 7.04 -2.02 3.62
CA ALA A 100 7.36 -1.16 2.49
C ALA A 100 6.35 0.01 2.49
N PHE A 101 6.73 1.15 1.92
CA PHE A 101 5.77 2.24 1.73
C PHE A 101 6.17 3.19 0.59
N ALA A 102 5.17 3.71 -0.12
CA ALA A 102 5.31 4.78 -1.09
C ALA A 102 5.08 6.15 -0.48
N THR A 103 5.85 7.15 -0.93
CA THR A 103 5.69 8.55 -0.52
C THR A 103 6.06 9.52 -1.64
N ARG A 104 5.81 10.82 -1.46
CA ARG A 104 6.08 11.87 -2.45
C ARG A 104 6.67 13.10 -1.78
N PHE A 105 7.74 13.66 -2.33
CA PHE A 105 8.36 14.91 -1.85
C PHE A 105 8.89 15.74 -3.03
N PHE A 106 8.54 17.03 -3.08
CA PHE A 106 8.86 17.95 -4.19
C PHE A 106 8.55 17.39 -5.59
N GLY A 107 7.40 16.75 -5.73
CA GLY A 107 6.95 16.20 -7.02
C GLY A 107 7.59 14.86 -7.40
N ARG A 108 8.60 14.39 -6.66
CA ARG A 108 9.22 13.08 -6.86
C ARG A 108 8.58 12.01 -6.01
N HIS A 109 8.39 10.84 -6.59
CA HIS A 109 7.86 9.66 -5.91
C HIS A 109 9.01 8.82 -5.37
N PHE A 110 8.83 8.33 -4.14
CA PHE A 110 9.76 7.46 -3.45
C PHE A 110 9.04 6.18 -3.05
N VAL A 111 9.73 5.04 -3.14
CA VAL A 111 9.32 3.77 -2.53
C VAL A 111 10.41 3.36 -1.57
N VAL A 112 10.05 2.98 -0.36
CA VAL A 112 10.98 2.49 0.66
C VAL A 112 10.70 1.02 0.88
N LEU A 113 11.72 0.18 0.70
CA LEU A 113 11.68 -1.26 0.96
C LEU A 113 12.54 -1.56 2.19
N TYR A 114 12.05 -2.36 3.11
CA TYR A 114 12.89 -2.83 4.21
C TYR A 114 13.80 -3.97 3.76
N SER A 115 15.02 -4.04 4.28
CA SER A 115 16.05 -5.05 3.94
C SER A 115 15.49 -6.46 3.93
N ASP A 116 14.74 -6.80 4.97
CA ASP A 116 14.22 -8.14 5.24
C ASP A 116 13.16 -8.58 4.19
N ILE A 117 12.59 -7.62 3.45
CA ILE A 117 11.73 -7.87 2.28
C ILE A 117 12.56 -8.13 1.02
N VAL A 118 13.70 -7.46 0.85
CA VAL A 118 14.57 -7.66 -0.32
C VAL A 118 15.33 -8.98 -0.24
N GLU A 119 15.66 -9.41 0.98
CA GLU A 119 16.23 -10.74 1.27
C GLU A 119 15.34 -11.90 0.81
N MET A 120 14.03 -11.66 0.58
CA MET A 120 13.10 -12.64 0.00
C MET A 120 13.56 -13.20 -1.36
N ILE A 121 14.35 -12.45 -2.13
CA ILE A 121 14.93 -12.95 -3.39
C ILE A 121 15.85 -14.13 -3.15
N GLU A 122 16.63 -14.12 -2.06
CA GLU A 122 17.57 -15.20 -1.74
C GLU A 122 16.83 -16.53 -1.44
N ASP A 123 15.56 -16.44 -1.05
CA ASP A 123 14.70 -17.58 -0.72
C ASP A 123 13.77 -18.04 -1.85
N ASN A 124 14.03 -17.60 -3.10
CA ASN A 124 13.19 -17.85 -4.29
C ASN A 124 11.76 -17.31 -4.15
N GLN A 125 11.55 -16.20 -3.43
CA GLN A 125 10.23 -15.56 -3.23
C GLN A 125 10.09 -14.28 -4.07
N GLU A 126 10.55 -14.35 -5.31
CA GLU A 126 10.61 -13.20 -6.22
C GLU A 126 9.22 -12.67 -6.58
N LYS A 127 8.23 -13.55 -6.73
CA LYS A 127 6.85 -13.15 -7.07
C LYS A 127 6.16 -12.45 -5.89
N GLU A 128 6.44 -12.88 -4.67
CA GLU A 128 5.95 -12.22 -3.47
C GLU A 128 6.57 -10.83 -3.32
N LEU A 129 7.85 -10.66 -3.68
CA LEU A 129 8.46 -9.35 -3.78
C LEU A 129 7.85 -8.50 -4.90
N SER A 130 7.54 -9.10 -6.07
CA SER A 130 6.80 -8.40 -7.14
C SER A 130 5.50 -7.82 -6.60
N PHE A 131 4.75 -8.60 -5.80
CA PHE A 131 3.49 -8.14 -5.22
C PHE A 131 3.70 -6.92 -4.33
N ILE A 132 4.67 -6.95 -3.42
CA ILE A 132 4.95 -5.85 -2.50
C ILE A 132 5.35 -4.59 -3.27
N ILE A 133 6.23 -4.71 -4.27
CA ILE A 133 6.64 -3.58 -5.11
C ILE A 133 5.44 -3.05 -5.91
N ALA A 134 4.67 -3.93 -6.55
CA ALA A 134 3.50 -3.55 -7.32
C ALA A 134 2.46 -2.83 -6.45
N HIS A 135 2.23 -3.31 -5.22
CA HIS A 135 1.33 -2.69 -4.25
C HIS A 135 1.71 -1.23 -3.97
N GLU A 136 2.98 -0.96 -3.68
CA GLU A 136 3.46 0.41 -3.46
C GLU A 136 3.40 1.28 -4.72
N LEU A 137 3.70 0.71 -5.90
CA LEU A 137 3.53 1.40 -7.17
C LEU A 137 2.06 1.76 -7.44
N VAL A 138 1.10 0.94 -7.03
CA VAL A 138 -0.32 1.26 -7.17
C VAL A 138 -0.71 2.44 -6.28
N HIS A 139 -0.18 2.57 -5.06
CA HIS A 139 -0.39 3.78 -4.25
C HIS A 139 0.08 5.04 -4.98
N ILE A 140 1.17 4.96 -5.74
CA ILE A 140 1.66 6.06 -6.59
C ILE A 140 0.71 6.30 -7.76
N LYS A 141 0.34 5.26 -8.52
CA LYS A 141 -0.58 5.34 -9.67
C LYS A 141 -1.92 5.95 -9.29
N ARG A 142 -2.47 5.54 -8.14
CA ARG A 142 -3.74 6.03 -7.59
C ARG A 142 -3.62 7.39 -6.90
N LYS A 143 -2.40 7.93 -6.76
CA LYS A 143 -2.11 9.21 -6.11
C LYS A 143 -2.55 9.23 -4.64
N HIS A 144 -2.60 8.08 -3.98
CA HIS A 144 -3.02 7.97 -2.57
C HIS A 144 -2.17 8.87 -1.66
N THR A 145 -0.86 8.94 -1.92
CA THR A 145 0.10 9.81 -1.19
C THR A 145 -0.19 11.30 -1.38
N LEU A 146 -0.53 11.72 -2.60
CA LEU A 146 -0.94 13.11 -2.88
C LEU A 146 -2.26 13.43 -2.19
N TYR A 147 -3.26 12.56 -2.35
CA TYR A 147 -4.59 12.74 -1.77
C TYR A 147 -4.55 12.80 -0.25
N HIS A 148 -3.70 12.00 0.40
CA HIS A 148 -3.50 12.04 1.85
C HIS A 148 -3.14 13.45 2.36
N SER A 149 -2.28 14.18 1.64
CA SER A 149 -1.92 15.56 1.99
C SER A 149 -3.08 16.55 1.81
N LEU A 150 -3.96 16.33 0.83
CA LEU A 150 -5.13 17.18 0.56
C LEU A 150 -6.26 16.97 1.57
N ILE A 151 -6.39 15.75 2.10
CA ILE A 151 -7.46 15.40 3.03
C ILE A 151 -7.04 15.45 4.50
N LEU A 152 -5.88 16.07 4.81
CA LEU A 152 -5.28 16.07 6.13
C LEU A 152 -6.27 16.41 7.28
N PRO A 153 -7.16 17.43 7.16
CA PRO A 153 -8.11 17.74 8.21
C PRO A 153 -9.12 16.61 8.45
N ALA A 154 -9.61 15.96 7.40
CA ALA A 154 -10.54 14.84 7.54
C ALA A 154 -9.91 13.60 8.19
N LEU A 155 -8.59 13.49 8.22
CA LEU A 155 -7.90 12.39 8.92
C LEU A 155 -8.07 12.47 10.45
N TRP A 156 -8.39 13.65 10.98
CA TRP A 156 -8.69 13.86 12.40
C TRP A 156 -10.13 13.48 12.77
N VAL A 157 -11.01 13.30 11.78
CA VAL A 157 -12.36 12.79 12.03
C VAL A 157 -12.25 11.32 12.41
N PRO A 158 -12.79 10.91 13.58
CA PRO A 158 -12.71 9.54 14.04
C PRO A 158 -13.15 8.54 12.97
N PHE A 159 -12.32 7.52 12.75
CA PHE A 159 -12.53 6.39 11.83
C PHE A 159 -12.56 6.73 10.33
N LEU A 160 -12.91 7.95 9.91
CA LEU A 160 -13.12 8.28 8.49
C LEU A 160 -11.84 8.18 7.65
N GLY A 161 -10.78 8.89 8.05
CA GLY A 161 -9.50 8.83 7.35
C GLY A 161 -8.91 7.41 7.35
N LYS A 162 -9.15 6.65 8.43
CA LYS A 162 -8.73 5.25 8.54
C LYS A 162 -9.55 4.33 7.62
N ALA A 163 -10.86 4.57 7.49
CA ALA A 163 -11.70 3.85 6.54
C ALA A 163 -11.29 4.10 5.09
N TYR A 164 -10.98 5.35 4.73
CA TYR A 164 -10.39 5.68 3.43
C TYR A 164 -9.06 4.94 3.20
N SER A 165 -8.16 4.96 4.19
CA SER A 165 -6.88 4.24 4.13
C SER A 165 -7.10 2.76 3.83
N ARG A 166 -7.99 2.08 4.58
CA ARG A 166 -8.26 0.65 4.36
C ARG A 166 -8.86 0.35 2.99
N ALA A 167 -9.71 1.23 2.46
CA ALA A 167 -10.24 1.06 1.10
C ALA A 167 -9.14 1.20 0.03
N CYS A 168 -8.16 2.09 0.24
CA CYS A 168 -6.99 2.21 -0.62
C CYS A 168 -6.17 0.93 -0.64
N GLU A 169 -5.97 0.29 0.52
CA GLU A 169 -5.23 -0.99 0.63
C GLU A 169 -5.87 -2.09 -0.22
N TYR A 170 -7.20 -2.27 -0.15
CA TYR A 170 -7.90 -3.27 -0.97
C TYR A 170 -7.77 -3.00 -2.47
N THR A 171 -7.86 -1.72 -2.89
CA THR A 171 -7.60 -1.36 -4.29
C THR A 171 -6.16 -1.68 -4.71
N CYS A 172 -5.19 -1.40 -3.85
CA CYS A 172 -3.79 -1.69 -4.13
C CYS A 172 -3.55 -3.21 -4.21
N ASP A 173 -4.14 -4.00 -3.31
CA ASP A 173 -4.09 -5.46 -3.35
C ASP A 173 -4.66 -6.03 -4.64
N ARG A 174 -5.86 -5.58 -5.04
CA ARG A 174 -6.54 -6.07 -6.25
C ARG A 174 -5.71 -5.76 -7.49
N ILE A 175 -5.27 -4.50 -7.66
CA ILE A 175 -4.51 -4.09 -8.83
C ILE A 175 -3.11 -4.73 -8.84
N ALA A 176 -2.43 -4.82 -7.69
CA ALA A 176 -1.12 -5.45 -7.60
C ALA A 176 -1.19 -6.94 -7.93
N SER A 177 -2.20 -7.66 -7.42
CA SER A 177 -2.42 -9.07 -7.73
C SER A 177 -2.57 -9.30 -9.23
N VAL A 178 -3.34 -8.42 -9.91
CA VAL A 178 -3.51 -8.48 -11.37
C VAL A 178 -2.23 -8.11 -12.11
N ALA A 179 -1.51 -7.09 -11.66
CA ALA A 179 -0.27 -6.64 -12.29
C ALA A 179 0.83 -7.72 -12.25
N ILE A 180 0.84 -8.57 -11.23
CA ILE A 180 1.76 -9.70 -11.15
C ILE A 180 1.20 -11.00 -11.75
N GLY A 181 -0.10 -11.06 -12.06
CA GLY A 181 -0.77 -12.22 -12.63
C GLY A 181 -0.75 -13.48 -11.76
N ASP A 182 -0.53 -13.35 -10.44
CA ASP A 182 -0.34 -14.48 -9.54
C ASP A 182 -0.95 -14.18 -8.15
N ALA A 183 -2.21 -14.58 -7.97
CA ALA A 183 -2.93 -14.37 -6.72
C ALA A 183 -2.34 -15.16 -5.55
N LYS A 184 -1.72 -16.32 -5.81
CA LYS A 184 -1.10 -17.15 -4.78
C LYS A 184 0.16 -16.48 -4.23
N ALA A 185 1.00 -15.92 -5.10
CA ALA A 185 2.14 -15.11 -4.68
C ALA A 185 1.68 -13.87 -3.91
N ALA A 186 0.57 -13.24 -4.32
CA ALA A 186 0.01 -12.10 -3.60
C ALA A 186 -0.43 -12.45 -2.17
N THR A 187 -1.18 -13.53 -1.95
CA THR A 187 -1.57 -13.98 -0.59
C THR A 187 -0.38 -14.47 0.22
N GLN A 188 0.62 -15.08 -0.44
CA GLN A 188 1.86 -15.50 0.21
C GLN A 188 2.67 -14.29 0.70
N ALA A 189 2.76 -13.22 -0.09
CA ALA A 189 3.40 -11.97 0.32
C ALA A 189 2.72 -11.34 1.55
N LEU A 190 1.39 -11.35 1.60
CA LEU A 190 0.64 -10.91 2.78
C LEU A 190 0.92 -11.79 4.01
N THR A 191 1.10 -13.09 3.81
CA THR A 191 1.51 -14.03 4.87
C THR A 191 2.93 -13.73 5.37
N ILE A 192 3.84 -13.36 4.47
CA ILE A 192 5.20 -12.91 4.82
C ILE A 192 5.14 -11.67 5.72
N LEU A 193 4.32 -10.67 5.38
CA LEU A 193 4.13 -9.50 6.24
C LEU A 193 3.57 -9.85 7.63
N ALA A 194 2.82 -10.95 7.75
CA ALA A 194 2.26 -11.39 9.02
C ALA A 194 3.29 -12.08 9.93
N VAL A 195 4.13 -12.97 9.38
CA VAL A 195 4.95 -13.90 10.18
C VAL A 195 6.43 -14.00 9.81
N GLY A 196 6.87 -13.34 8.74
CA GLY A 196 8.26 -13.43 8.26
C GLY A 196 8.44 -14.26 6.98
N HIS A 197 9.51 -13.97 6.22
CA HIS A 197 9.88 -14.72 5.01
C HIS A 197 10.38 -16.15 5.31
N CYS A 198 10.83 -16.44 6.54
CA CYS A 198 11.19 -17.81 6.93
C CYS A 198 9.98 -18.66 7.35
N LEU A 199 8.96 -18.06 7.99
CA LEU A 199 7.87 -18.80 8.65
C LEU A 199 6.59 -18.90 7.80
N ASN A 200 6.41 -18.05 6.79
CA ASN A 200 5.20 -18.04 5.96
C ASN A 200 4.85 -19.40 5.35
N LYS A 201 5.85 -20.21 4.97
CA LYS A 201 5.63 -21.55 4.39
C LYS A 201 4.99 -22.55 5.38
N LYS A 202 5.02 -22.26 6.68
CA LYS A 202 4.38 -23.08 7.73
C LYS A 202 2.94 -22.65 8.05
N VAL A 203 2.48 -21.53 7.50
CA VAL A 203 1.15 -21.00 7.79
C VAL A 203 0.13 -21.62 6.85
N ASN A 204 -0.90 -22.26 7.44
CA ASN A 204 -2.09 -22.62 6.69
C ASN A 204 -2.97 -21.36 6.54
N GLN A 205 -3.01 -20.79 5.33
CA GLN A 205 -3.77 -19.57 5.04
C GLN A 205 -5.28 -19.75 5.24
N GLU A 206 -5.82 -20.92 4.93
CA GLU A 206 -7.25 -21.20 5.09
C GLU A 206 -7.63 -21.21 6.57
N GLU A 207 -6.85 -21.90 7.41
CA GLU A 207 -7.05 -21.93 8.86
C GLU A 207 -6.85 -20.53 9.47
N PHE A 208 -5.86 -19.77 8.99
CA PHE A 208 -5.61 -18.41 9.44
C PHE A 208 -6.81 -17.47 9.17
N VAL A 209 -7.37 -17.51 7.96
CA VAL A 209 -8.58 -16.74 7.61
C VAL A 209 -9.80 -17.23 8.40
N HIS A 210 -9.95 -18.55 8.55
CA HIS A 210 -11.05 -19.15 9.30
C HIS A 210 -11.02 -18.73 10.77
N THR A 211 -9.89 -18.91 11.47
CA THR A 211 -9.72 -18.52 12.88
C THR A 211 -10.01 -17.03 13.07
N HIS A 212 -9.47 -16.16 12.20
CA HIS A 212 -9.73 -14.72 12.28
C HIS A 212 -11.21 -14.37 12.12
N SER A 213 -11.96 -15.11 11.29
CA SER A 213 -13.41 -14.87 11.10
C SER A 213 -14.26 -15.21 12.32
N GLN A 214 -13.74 -16.02 13.25
CA GLN A 214 -14.38 -16.38 14.51
C GLN A 214 -14.11 -15.34 15.61
N GLU A 215 -13.00 -14.61 15.52
CA GLU A 215 -12.61 -13.56 16.46
C GLU A 215 -13.55 -12.34 16.33
N LYS A 216 -14.51 -12.25 17.25
CA LYS A 216 -15.51 -11.17 17.29
C LYS A 216 -15.50 -10.50 18.66
N GLY A 217 -15.77 -9.20 18.68
CA GLY A 217 -15.92 -8.46 19.93
C GLY A 217 -15.66 -6.98 19.78
N PHE A 218 -15.98 -6.22 20.83
CA PHE A 218 -15.81 -4.78 20.87
C PHE A 218 -14.37 -4.34 20.61
N PHE A 219 -13.40 -4.96 21.29
CA PHE A 219 -11.99 -4.61 21.12
C PHE A 219 -11.43 -4.98 19.75
N MET A 220 -11.92 -6.08 19.16
CA MET A 220 -11.55 -6.48 17.80
C MET A 220 -12.07 -5.46 16.78
N TRP A 221 -13.35 -5.09 16.89
CA TRP A 221 -13.94 -4.04 16.07
C TRP A 221 -13.22 -2.70 16.25
N LEU A 222 -12.91 -2.29 17.49
CA LEU A 222 -12.26 -1.01 17.78
C LEU A 222 -10.84 -0.96 17.21
N ASN A 223 -10.07 -2.05 17.35
CA ASN A 223 -8.75 -2.17 16.74
C ASN A 223 -8.84 -2.02 15.22
N GLN A 224 -9.77 -2.72 14.57
CA GLN A 224 -9.97 -2.60 13.13
C GLN A 224 -10.40 -1.20 12.70
N ALA A 225 -11.32 -0.57 13.46
CA ALA A 225 -11.84 0.76 13.15
C ALA A 225 -10.74 1.84 13.22
N THR A 226 -9.80 1.70 14.14
CA THR A 226 -8.70 2.65 14.39
C THR A 226 -7.43 2.35 13.56
N SER A 227 -7.30 1.15 12.99
CA SER A 227 -6.18 0.77 12.13
C SER A 227 -6.22 1.43 10.75
N THR A 228 -5.05 1.81 10.23
CA THR A 228 -4.86 2.30 8.84
C THR A 228 -4.94 1.18 7.82
N HIS A 229 -4.59 -0.05 8.22
CA HIS A 229 -4.59 -1.22 7.33
C HIS A 229 -5.71 -2.19 7.74
N PRO A 230 -6.40 -2.82 6.77
CA PRO A 230 -7.31 -3.90 7.08
C PRO A 230 -6.52 -5.12 7.60
N PRO A 231 -7.14 -5.99 8.41
CA PRO A 231 -6.49 -7.22 8.86
C PRO A 231 -5.97 -8.04 7.68
N ILE A 232 -4.78 -8.64 7.84
CA ILE A 232 -4.14 -9.43 6.78
C ILE A 232 -5.05 -10.56 6.29
N ALA A 233 -5.75 -11.24 7.21
CA ALA A 233 -6.71 -12.28 6.87
C ALA A 233 -7.83 -11.79 5.94
N HIS A 234 -8.31 -10.55 6.11
CA HIS A 234 -9.32 -9.98 5.21
C HIS A 234 -8.72 -9.69 3.83
N ARG A 235 -7.50 -9.15 3.77
CA ARG A 235 -6.80 -8.91 2.50
C ARG A 235 -6.57 -10.19 1.71
N ILE A 236 -6.13 -11.26 2.38
CA ILE A 236 -5.97 -12.61 1.78
C ILE A 236 -7.32 -13.10 1.23
N LYS A 237 -8.39 -12.98 2.01
CA LYS A 237 -9.74 -13.37 1.58
C LYS A 237 -10.20 -12.61 0.33
N GLU A 238 -9.97 -11.30 0.27
CA GLU A 238 -10.33 -10.47 -0.89
C GLU A 238 -9.54 -10.83 -2.16
N ILE A 239 -8.25 -11.14 -2.03
CA ILE A 239 -7.44 -11.60 -3.17
C ILE A 239 -7.90 -12.96 -3.66
N ASN A 240 -8.21 -13.90 -2.74
CA ASN A 240 -8.77 -15.19 -3.11
C ASN A 240 -10.12 -15.05 -3.81
N TYR A 241 -10.98 -14.15 -3.33
CA TYR A 241 -12.27 -13.85 -3.97
C TYR A 241 -12.08 -13.29 -5.38
N LEU A 242 -11.15 -12.34 -5.56
CA LEU A 242 -10.77 -11.81 -6.88
C LEU A 242 -10.30 -12.93 -7.83
N ALA A 243 -9.47 -13.86 -7.35
CA ALA A 243 -8.94 -14.94 -8.15
C ALA A 243 -9.97 -16.01 -8.52
N GLN A 244 -10.95 -16.24 -7.65
CA GLN A 244 -12.05 -17.19 -7.88
C GLN A 244 -13.14 -16.65 -8.80
N HIS A 245 -13.28 -15.32 -8.87
CA HIS A 245 -14.33 -14.64 -9.63
C HIS A 245 -13.78 -13.52 -10.54
N PRO A 246 -12.78 -13.79 -11.41
CA PRO A 246 -12.15 -12.77 -12.25
C PRO A 246 -13.14 -12.03 -13.15
N GLU A 247 -14.20 -12.71 -13.60
CA GLU A 247 -15.26 -12.16 -14.46
C GLU A 247 -16.03 -11.01 -13.79
N LEU A 248 -16.20 -11.03 -12.47
CA LEU A 248 -16.86 -9.95 -11.74
C LEU A 248 -16.06 -8.65 -11.82
N PHE A 249 -14.76 -8.76 -12.06
CA PHE A 249 -13.81 -7.65 -12.15
C PHE A 249 -13.43 -7.31 -13.59
N ASP A 250 -14.15 -7.81 -14.62
CA ASP A 250 -13.78 -7.65 -16.04
C ASP A 250 -12.36 -8.15 -16.35
N LEU A 251 -11.95 -9.26 -15.72
CA LEU A 251 -10.71 -9.96 -16.02
C LEU A 251 -11.00 -11.23 -16.81
N ASP A 252 -10.00 -11.69 -17.58
CA ASP A 252 -10.02 -13.01 -18.21
C ASP A 252 -10.00 -14.10 -17.12
N SER A 253 -10.66 -15.23 -17.35
CA SER A 253 -10.59 -16.41 -16.48
C SER A 253 -9.15 -16.90 -16.24
N ASN A 254 -8.25 -16.59 -17.17
CA ASN A 254 -6.83 -16.97 -17.07
C ASN A 254 -5.96 -15.87 -16.44
N ALA A 255 -6.54 -14.78 -15.92
CA ALA A 255 -5.79 -13.63 -15.38
C ALA A 255 -4.85 -13.98 -14.21
N PHE A 256 -5.08 -15.10 -13.52
CA PHE A 256 -4.25 -15.61 -12.43
C PHE A 256 -3.70 -17.02 -12.69
N GLN A 257 -3.93 -17.57 -13.88
CA GLN A 257 -3.31 -18.83 -14.26
C GLN A 257 -1.87 -18.52 -14.64
N THR A 258 -0.93 -18.96 -13.79
CA THR A 258 0.47 -19.01 -14.17
C THR A 258 0.57 -19.78 -15.48
N ASN A 259 1.16 -19.19 -16.52
CA ASN A 259 1.72 -19.97 -17.61
C ASN A 259 2.75 -20.92 -16.98
N GLU A 260 2.34 -22.14 -16.65
CA GLU A 260 3.25 -23.26 -16.51
C GLU A 260 3.88 -23.46 -17.88
N ILE A 261 4.96 -22.72 -18.13
CA ILE A 261 5.82 -23.03 -19.27
C ILE A 261 6.51 -24.34 -18.90
N ALA A 262 6.17 -25.35 -19.69
CA ALA A 262 6.74 -26.69 -19.74
C ALA A 262 8.27 -26.72 -19.87
#